data_AF-A0A7C0X9L6-F1
#
_entry.id   AF-A0A7C0X9L6-F1
#
_cell.length_a   1.000
_cell.length_b   1.000
_cell.length_c   1.000
_cell.angle_alpha   90.00
_cell.angle_beta   90.00
_cell.angle_gamma   90.00
#
_symmetry.space_group_name_H-M   'P 1'
#
loop_
_entity.id
_entity.type
_entity.pdbx_description
1 polymer ?
#
loop_
_entity_poly.entity_id
_entity_poly.type
_entity_poly.pdbx_seq_one_letter_code
_entity_poly.pdbx_strand_id
1 'polypeptide(L)'
;MNLDVREYSDDSKFDRILLDAPCTSIATGNKNPEVLLRLRRDDFERMARIQKDLLKKAVELLRDGGKILYSVCTVSKYETTNVIKEVMRDEGLESMNLSKVLNGFGVKNRWDGYGSLILPEDGYSPMYYAVLVKGQ
;
A
#
# COMPACT_ATOMS: atom_id res chain seq x y z
N MET A 1 -18.12 14.20 -6.69
CA MET A 1 -18.45 14.22 -5.25
C MET A 1 -17.26 13.58 -4.55
N ASN A 2 -16.55 14.31 -3.70
CA ASN A 2 -15.40 13.77 -2.97
C ASN A 2 -15.93 13.22 -1.64
N LEU A 3 -15.60 11.98 -1.31
CA LEU A 3 -16.03 11.30 -0.10
C LEU A 3 -14.80 10.73 0.60
N ASP A 4 -14.73 10.85 1.93
CA ASP A 4 -13.76 10.10 2.72
C ASP A 4 -14.21 8.64 2.78
N VAL A 5 -13.40 7.71 2.28
CA VAL A 5 -13.75 6.28 2.27
C VAL A 5 -14.02 5.73 3.67
N ARG A 6 -13.48 6.35 4.72
CA ARG A 6 -13.75 6.00 6.12
C ARG A 6 -15.21 6.27 6.50
N GLU A 7 -15.88 7.18 5.80
CA GLU A 7 -17.29 7.51 5.97
C GLU A 7 -18.18 6.78 4.97
N TYR A 8 -17.62 6.02 4.02
CA TYR A 8 -18.41 5.25 3.06
C TYR A 8 -19.11 4.07 3.75
N SER A 9 -20.43 4.10 3.70
CA SER A 9 -21.33 3.09 4.26
C SER A 9 -22.39 2.73 3.23
N ASP A 10 -22.05 1.80 2.35
CA ASP A 10 -22.98 1.15 1.43
C ASP A 10 -22.91 -0.36 1.70
N ASP A 11 -24.03 -1.05 1.54
CA ASP A 11 -24.11 -2.50 1.74
C ASP A 11 -23.45 -3.25 0.58
N SER A 12 -23.27 -2.59 -0.56
CA SER A 12 -22.57 -3.16 -1.70
C SER A 12 -21.08 -3.40 -1.42
N LYS A 13 -20.61 -4.59 -1.79
CA LYS A 13 -19.21 -5.02 -1.67
C LYS A 13 -18.53 -5.01 -3.02
N PHE A 14 -17.23 -4.71 -3.02
CA PHE A 14 -16.42 -4.68 -4.23
C PHE A 14 -15.67 -6.00 -4.46
N ASP A 15 -15.55 -6.37 -5.73
CA ASP A 15 -14.73 -7.50 -6.16
C ASP A 15 -13.24 -7.19 -6.05
N ARG A 16 -12.88 -5.95 -6.36
CA ARG A 16 -11.51 -5.44 -6.45
C ARG A 16 -11.47 -4.01 -5.94
N ILE A 17 -10.45 -3.69 -5.16
CA ILE A 17 -10.21 -2.34 -4.66
C ILE A 17 -8.76 -1.96 -4.98
N LEU A 18 -8.56 -0.75 -5.51
CA LEU A 18 -7.25 -0.10 -5.56
C LEU A 18 -7.19 0.90 -4.42
N LEU A 19 -6.28 0.68 -3.47
CA LEU A 19 -5.98 1.60 -2.39
C LEU A 19 -4.61 2.24 -2.66
N ASP A 20 -4.64 3.39 -3.32
CA ASP A 20 -3.47 4.27 -3.40
C ASP A 20 -3.43 5.17 -2.16
N ALA A 21 -2.64 4.78 -1.17
CA ALA A 21 -2.70 5.37 0.14
C ALA A 21 -1.79 6.61 0.26
N PRO A 22 -2.20 7.65 1.00
CA PRO A 22 -1.34 8.80 1.26
C PRO A 22 -0.07 8.33 1.99
N CYS A 23 1.10 8.76 1.48
CA CYS A 23 2.42 8.36 1.97
C CYS A 23 3.22 9.60 2.43
N THR A 24 4.28 9.41 3.24
CA THR A 24 5.20 10.49 3.64
C THR A 24 5.92 11.14 2.46
N SER A 25 5.86 10.50 1.28
CA SER A 25 6.44 10.95 0.03
C SER A 25 7.95 11.13 0.08
N ILE A 26 8.64 10.46 1.03
CA ILE A 26 10.09 10.55 1.19
C ILE A 26 10.85 10.18 -0.09
N ALA A 27 10.30 9.26 -0.90
CA ALA A 27 10.90 8.85 -2.17
C ALA A 27 10.93 9.96 -3.22
N THR A 28 10.20 11.06 -3.01
CA THR A 28 10.20 12.24 -3.90
C THR A 28 11.34 13.22 -3.61
N GLY A 29 12.19 12.97 -2.60
CA GLY A 29 13.24 13.88 -2.17
C GLY A 29 14.22 14.33 -3.26
N ASN A 30 14.45 13.51 -4.30
CA ASN A 30 15.26 13.91 -5.46
C ASN A 30 14.62 15.05 -6.29
N LYS A 31 13.29 15.13 -6.30
CA LYS A 31 12.53 16.17 -7.02
C LYS A 31 12.11 17.31 -6.08
N ASN A 32 11.83 16.96 -4.81
CA ASN A 32 11.33 17.85 -3.76
C ASN A 32 12.22 17.75 -2.50
N PRO A 33 13.44 18.31 -2.50
CA PRO A 33 14.42 18.17 -1.41
C PRO A 33 13.90 18.61 -0.04
N GLU A 34 12.96 19.55 0.02
CA GLU A 34 12.33 20.07 1.23
C GLU A 34 11.63 18.98 2.05
N VAL A 35 11.17 17.90 1.41
CA VAL A 35 10.57 16.74 2.09
C VAL A 35 11.57 16.14 3.08
N LEU A 36 12.85 16.03 2.69
CA LEU A 36 13.90 15.45 3.54
C LEU A 36 14.19 16.32 4.78
N LEU A 37 14.00 17.63 4.68
CA LEU A 37 14.22 18.58 5.78
C LEU A 37 13.04 18.62 6.76
N ARG A 38 11.81 18.43 6.26
CA ARG A 38 10.58 18.54 7.05
C ARG A 38 10.24 17.25 7.80
N LEU A 39 10.49 16.08 7.21
CA LEU A 39 10.03 14.81 7.78
C LEU A 39 10.65 14.54 9.16
N ARG A 40 9.82 14.02 10.06
CA ARG A 40 10.20 13.52 11.38
C ARG A 40 9.74 12.08 11.52
N ARG A 41 10.28 11.37 12.52
CA ARG A 41 9.88 9.98 12.80
C ARG A 41 8.36 9.84 12.99
N ASP A 42 7.76 10.77 13.72
CA ASP A 42 6.33 10.79 14.02
C ASP A 42 5.46 10.92 12.76
N ASP A 43 5.96 11.50 11.68
CA ASP A 43 5.25 11.57 10.40
C ASP A 43 5.03 10.17 9.81
N PHE A 44 6.02 9.29 9.90
CA PHE A 44 5.92 7.91 9.42
C PHE A 44 4.93 7.11 10.25
N GLU A 45 4.96 7.26 11.57
CA GLU A 45 4.04 6.56 12.48
C GLU A 45 2.59 7.04 12.27
N ARG A 46 2.40 8.34 12.08
CA ARG A 46 1.09 8.93 11.75
C ARG A 46 0.57 8.45 10.40
N MET A 47 1.40 8.47 9.35
CA MET A 47 1.03 7.98 8.02
C MET A 47 0.70 6.49 8.04
N ALA A 48 1.51 5.68 8.70
CA ALA A 48 1.26 4.25 8.86
C ALA A 48 -0.09 3.99 9.54
N ARG A 49 -0.46 4.77 10.57
CA ARG A 49 -1.78 4.65 11.21
C ARG A 49 -2.92 4.93 10.22
N ILE A 50 -2.85 6.05 9.50
CA ILE A 50 -3.86 6.40 8.49
C ILE A 50 -3.96 5.33 7.40
N GLN A 51 -2.83 4.83 6.90
CA GLN A 51 -2.80 3.79 5.88
C GLN A 51 -3.45 2.48 6.37
N LYS A 52 -3.22 2.11 7.63
CA LYS A 52 -3.87 0.95 8.25
C LYS A 52 -5.38 1.14 8.36
N ASP A 53 -5.84 2.30 8.81
CA ASP A 53 -7.27 2.59 8.93
C ASP A 53 -7.97 2.53 7.57
N LEU A 54 -7.34 3.09 6.53
CA LEU A 54 -7.83 3.01 5.15
C LEU A 54 -7.84 1.58 4.61
N LEU A 55 -6.80 0.80 4.90
CA LEU A 55 -6.72 -0.58 4.43
C LEU A 55 -7.73 -1.48 5.14
N LYS A 56 -7.93 -1.33 6.44
CA LYS A 56 -8.98 -2.03 7.19
C LYS A 56 -10.37 -1.68 6.63
N LYS A 57 -10.61 -0.40 6.34
CA LYS A 57 -11.85 0.02 5.67
C LYS A 57 -12.01 -0.63 4.28
N ALA A 58 -10.95 -0.70 3.50
CA ALA A 58 -10.98 -1.39 2.22
C ALA A 58 -11.35 -2.88 2.38
N VAL A 59 -10.84 -3.55 3.41
CA VAL A 59 -11.17 -4.96 3.71
C VAL A 59 -12.64 -5.15 4.09
N GLU A 60 -13.21 -4.22 4.86
CA GLU A 60 -14.64 -4.22 5.19
C GLU A 60 -15.51 -4.13 3.93
N LEU A 61 -15.10 -3.29 2.97
CA LEU A 61 -15.83 -3.05 1.72
C LEU A 61 -15.57 -4.13 0.66
N LEU A 62 -14.63 -5.04 0.91
CA LEU A 62 -14.27 -6.11 -0.01
C LEU A 62 -15.13 -7.34 0.23
N ARG A 63 -15.63 -7.93 -0.85
CA ARG A 63 -16.27 -9.26 -0.78
C ARG A 63 -15.26 -10.35 -0.44
N ASP A 64 -15.74 -11.48 0.04
CA ASP A 64 -14.93 -12.68 0.24
C ASP A 64 -14.39 -13.20 -1.11
N GLY A 65 -13.13 -13.63 -1.13
CA GLY A 65 -12.38 -13.91 -2.36
C GLY A 65 -12.08 -12.67 -3.23
N GLY A 66 -12.39 -11.46 -2.75
CA GLY A 66 -12.01 -10.20 -3.38
C GLY A 66 -10.50 -9.92 -3.26
N LYS A 67 -10.03 -8.89 -3.98
CA LYS A 67 -8.62 -8.47 -3.92
C LYS A 67 -8.45 -6.98 -3.70
N ILE A 68 -7.49 -6.59 -2.87
CA ILE A 68 -7.04 -5.21 -2.70
C ILE A 68 -5.64 -5.08 -3.30
N LEU A 69 -5.42 -4.10 -4.17
CA LEU A 69 -4.09 -3.63 -4.53
C LEU A 69 -3.78 -2.41 -3.66
N TYR A 70 -2.85 -2.57 -2.72
CA TYR A 70 -2.29 -1.48 -1.93
C TYR A 70 -1.07 -0.91 -2.64
N SER A 71 -1.02 0.42 -2.81
CA SER A 71 0.12 1.13 -3.36
C SER A 71 0.54 2.32 -2.50
N VAL A 72 1.85 2.51 -2.37
CA VAL A 72 2.45 3.70 -1.77
C VAL A 72 3.76 4.10 -2.44
N CYS A 73 4.01 5.40 -2.41
CA CYS A 73 5.16 6.11 -2.98
C CYS A 73 6.35 6.25 -2.00
N THR A 74 6.64 5.23 -1.19
CA THR A 74 7.61 5.31 -0.11
C THR A 74 8.46 4.04 -0.04
N VAL A 75 9.68 4.18 0.49
CA VAL A 75 10.60 3.06 0.76
C VAL A 75 10.62 2.68 2.25
N SER A 76 9.86 3.42 3.07
CA SER A 76 9.85 3.22 4.52
C SER A 76 9.10 1.95 4.91
N LYS A 77 9.73 1.08 5.70
CA LYS A 77 9.08 -0.12 6.24
C LYS A 77 7.85 0.20 7.09
N TYR A 78 7.83 1.37 7.74
CA TYR A 78 6.69 1.84 8.53
C TYR A 78 5.41 1.92 7.71
N GLU A 79 5.53 2.26 6.43
CA GLU A 79 4.42 2.51 5.51
C GLU A 79 4.26 1.40 4.46
N THR A 80 5.09 0.35 4.50
CA THR A 80 5.08 -0.74 3.51
C THR A 80 4.84 -2.06 4.21
N THR A 81 5.90 -2.85 4.41
CA THR A 81 5.84 -4.20 5.00
C THR A 81 5.12 -4.20 6.35
N ASN A 82 5.33 -3.19 7.21
CA ASN A 82 4.72 -3.17 8.54
C ASN A 82 3.20 -2.98 8.49
N VAL A 83 2.70 -2.08 7.64
CA VAL A 83 1.26 -1.87 7.43
C VAL A 83 0.61 -3.16 6.96
N ILE A 84 1.19 -3.77 5.91
CA ILE A 84 0.65 -4.99 5.32
C ILE A 84 0.66 -6.14 6.32
N LYS A 85 1.78 -6.37 7.00
CA LYS A 85 1.92 -7.44 7.99
C LYS A 85 0.92 -7.31 9.14
N GLU A 86 0.71 -6.09 9.64
CA GLU A 86 -0.23 -5.84 10.73
C GLU A 86 -1.67 -6.09 10.28
N VAL A 87 -2.10 -5.51 9.15
CA VAL A 87 -3.47 -5.67 8.68
C VAL A 87 -3.77 -7.09 8.22
N MET A 88 -2.84 -7.78 7.55
CA MET A 88 -3.01 -9.19 7.20
C MET A 88 -3.23 -10.08 8.42
N ARG A 89 -2.48 -9.83 9.49
CA ARG A 89 -2.61 -10.59 10.74
C ARG A 89 -3.97 -10.31 11.41
N ASP A 90 -4.39 -9.05 11.44
CA ASP A 90 -5.62 -8.63 12.12
C ASP A 90 -6.88 -9.07 11.34
N GLU A 91 -6.83 -9.08 10.00
CA GLU A 91 -7.99 -9.32 9.13
C GLU A 91 -7.99 -10.68 8.41
N GLY A 92 -6.98 -11.53 8.64
CA GLY A 92 -6.89 -12.87 8.04
C GLY A 92 -6.70 -12.87 6.52
N LEU A 93 -5.90 -11.94 5.99
CA LEU A 93 -5.65 -11.80 4.55
C LEU A 93 -4.41 -12.58 4.11
N GLU A 94 -4.37 -12.93 2.83
CA GLU A 94 -3.21 -13.54 2.18
C GLU A 94 -2.57 -12.60 1.15
N SER A 95 -1.24 -12.58 1.07
CA SER A 95 -0.51 -11.78 0.09
C SER A 95 -0.20 -12.59 -1.17
N MET A 96 -0.42 -11.99 -2.34
CA MET A 96 -0.07 -12.57 -3.63
C MET A 96 1.27 -12.02 -4.13
N ASN A 97 2.18 -12.90 -4.51
CA ASN A 97 3.46 -12.52 -5.10
C ASN A 97 3.25 -11.98 -6.54
N LEU A 98 3.58 -10.70 -6.73
CA LEU A 98 3.46 -10.00 -8.02
C LEU A 98 4.74 -10.01 -8.87
N SER A 99 5.85 -10.59 -8.40
CA SER A 99 7.13 -10.50 -9.09
C SER A 99 7.08 -11.05 -10.51
N LYS A 100 6.35 -12.15 -10.76
CA LYS A 100 6.19 -12.69 -12.12
C LYS A 100 5.47 -11.71 -13.05
N VAL A 101 4.41 -11.06 -12.55
CA VAL A 101 3.62 -10.09 -13.32
C VAL A 101 4.46 -8.86 -13.64
N LEU A 102 5.11 -8.27 -12.62
CA LEU A 102 5.97 -7.10 -12.78
C LEU A 102 7.15 -7.38 -13.72
N ASN A 103 7.81 -8.53 -13.57
CA ASN A 103 8.90 -8.94 -14.46
C ASN A 103 8.42 -9.14 -15.90
N GLY A 104 7.19 -9.60 -16.11
CA GLY A 104 6.57 -9.70 -17.43
C GLY A 104 6.39 -8.36 -18.13
N PHE A 105 6.24 -7.27 -17.36
CA PHE A 105 6.24 -5.89 -17.87
C PHE A 105 7.64 -5.27 -17.95
N GLY A 106 8.70 -6.03 -17.69
CA GLY A 106 10.07 -5.51 -17.61
C GLY A 106 10.36 -4.70 -16.35
N VAL A 107 9.47 -4.71 -15.36
CA VAL A 107 9.62 -3.99 -14.10
C VAL A 107 10.32 -4.87 -13.08
N LYS A 108 11.60 -4.57 -12.83
CA LYS A 108 12.36 -5.20 -11.74
C LYS A 108 11.74 -4.79 -10.40
N ASN A 109 11.76 -5.72 -9.46
CA ASN A 109 11.18 -5.54 -8.14
C ASN A 109 11.88 -6.44 -7.12
N ARG A 110 11.75 -6.07 -5.83
CA ARG A 110 12.21 -6.83 -4.68
C ARG A 110 11.00 -7.28 -3.88
N TRP A 111 10.70 -8.58 -3.92
CA TRP A 111 9.67 -9.19 -3.09
C TRP A 111 10.16 -9.33 -1.64
N ASP A 112 9.39 -8.83 -0.69
CA ASP A 112 9.75 -8.83 0.74
C ASP A 112 9.02 -9.91 1.57
N GLY A 113 8.25 -10.77 0.92
CA GLY A 113 7.37 -11.75 1.57
C GLY A 113 5.90 -11.34 1.61
N TYR A 114 5.60 -10.05 1.46
CA TYR A 114 4.24 -9.49 1.55
C TYR A 114 3.88 -8.59 0.37
N GLY A 115 4.85 -7.85 -0.17
CA GLY A 115 4.72 -6.94 -1.30
C GLY A 115 6.00 -6.83 -2.11
N SER A 116 5.90 -6.11 -3.23
CA SER A 116 6.98 -5.87 -4.18
C SER A 116 7.42 -4.41 -4.11
N LEU A 117 8.69 -4.18 -3.78
CA LEU A 117 9.34 -2.87 -3.79
C LEU A 117 10.04 -2.64 -5.13
N ILE A 118 9.77 -1.52 -5.77
CA ILE A 118 10.45 -1.05 -7.00
C ILE A 118 11.36 0.10 -6.61
N LEU A 119 12.59 0.11 -7.12
CA LEU A 119 13.63 1.06 -6.73
C LEU A 119 13.99 2.03 -7.87
N PRO A 120 14.66 3.16 -7.57
CA PRO A 120 15.00 4.17 -8.58
C PRO A 120 15.88 3.65 -9.71
N GLU A 121 16.70 2.65 -9.40
CA GLU A 121 17.60 1.96 -10.34
C GLU A 121 16.89 1.33 -11.53
N ASP A 122 15.56 1.21 -11.46
CA ASP A 122 14.70 0.68 -12.51
C ASP A 122 14.11 1.77 -13.43
N GLY A 123 14.53 3.04 -13.28
CA GLY A 123 14.05 4.17 -14.08
C GLY A 123 12.71 4.76 -13.62
N TYR A 124 12.16 4.24 -12.52
CA TYR A 124 10.89 4.68 -11.93
C TYR A 124 11.10 5.40 -10.60
N SER A 125 10.14 6.21 -10.16
CA SER A 125 10.09 6.61 -8.76
C SER A 125 9.90 5.37 -7.87
N PRO A 126 10.49 5.31 -6.66
CA PRO A 126 10.25 4.20 -5.76
C PRO A 126 8.77 4.02 -5.45
N MET A 127 8.31 2.79 -5.61
CA MET A 127 6.92 2.39 -5.36
C MET A 127 6.90 1.05 -4.65
N TYR A 128 5.91 0.86 -3.79
CA TYR A 128 5.63 -0.42 -3.16
C TYR A 128 4.20 -0.85 -3.49
N TYR A 129 4.06 -2.11 -3.90
CA TYR A 129 2.77 -2.72 -4.26
C TYR A 129 2.55 -4.01 -3.49
N ALA A 130 1.38 -4.18 -2.89
CA ALA A 130 0.96 -5.44 -2.28
C ALA A 130 -0.45 -5.80 -2.76
N VAL A 131 -0.64 -7.05 -3.19
CA VAL A 131 -1.98 -7.58 -3.49
C VAL A 131 -2.42 -8.48 -2.36
N LEU A 132 -3.52 -8.10 -1.72
CA LEU A 132 -4.12 -8.81 -0.60
C LEU A 132 -5.41 -9.49 -1.06
N VAL A 133 -5.58 -10.74 -0.67
CA VAL A 133 -6.74 -11.57 -0.97
C VAL A 133 -7.47 -11.83 0.35
N LYS A 134 -8.78 -11.55 0.37
CA LYS A 134 -9.64 -11.92 1.49
C LYS A 134 -10.08 -13.37 1.31
N GLY A 135 -10.07 -14.13 2.40
CA GLY A 135 -10.52 -15.53 2.42
C GLY A 135 -11.95 -15.70 1.87
N GLN A 136 -12.30 -16.94 1.55
CA GLN A 136 -13.68 -17.33 1.20
C GLN A 136 -14.51 -17.61 2.45
#